data_AF-V8PJ21-F1
#
_entry.id   AF-V8PJ21-F1
#
_cell.length_a   1.000
_cell.length_b   1.000
_cell.length_c   1.000
_cell.angle_alpha   90.00
_cell.angle_beta   90.00
_cell.angle_gamma   90.00
#
_symmetry.space_group_name_H-M   'P 1'
#
loop_
_entity.id
_entity.type
_entity.pdbx_description
1 polymer ?
#
loop_
_entity_poly.entity_id
_entity_poly.type
_entity_poly.pdbx_seq_one_letter_code
_entity_poly.pdbx_strand_id
1 'polypeptide(L)'
;MRGFIVLWTNETLMTSSNDGLTTDNIDVLPTDSYPNKTLPEHICFAAATNNEIAVLTKTQLFYGNLDMVAKKMVHLGDKNVSLAHASCEAMLFENIGTLSIIHPVPSNVSEYYHFQNCIINVQAKLMTIQPPLQTCPMEILMGDFHNRMYYIDTKQQLHFNATFVPKPGTGAYPYVILSNPLMLAFEAHIVEDGYTFNGNTKYSLQITLEEQQLTNIEVETQNTSLFKKLSSVTVDIYNKGIFCIDMHPLIALIAVDCPPKKHIRILRRTTGCNKGLFEPRLLQNFVYSVDKKLYDPLFLGRKNLEQGDLNVTYKYDIWGCPLLFYYDKPWLPELELWDDDKFVEHVSADFVLHEINGMHNYDYLLTEVEANCLSEAQNWTKQLANFPGSPDIAWTRYNYINYHINISFRTI
;
A
#
# COMPACT_ATOMS: atom_id res chain seq x y z
N MET A 1 -7.02 2.89 -3.22
CA MET A 1 -7.55 3.24 -1.88
C MET A 1 -8.34 2.06 -1.35
N ARG A 2 -8.70 2.04 -0.06
CA ARG A 2 -9.59 1.01 0.49
C ARG A 2 -11.04 1.51 0.42
N GLY A 3 -11.97 0.65 0.02
CA GLY A 3 -13.42 0.90 0.07
C GLY A 3 -14.07 1.13 -1.30
N PHE A 4 -15.32 1.56 -1.27
CA PHE A 4 -16.12 1.86 -2.45
C PHE A 4 -16.31 3.37 -2.57
N ILE A 5 -16.23 3.89 -3.79
CA ILE A 5 -16.71 5.25 -4.10
C ILE A 5 -18.18 5.12 -4.46
N VAL A 6 -19.05 5.81 -3.74
CA VAL A 6 -20.48 5.91 -4.04
C VAL A 6 -20.75 7.28 -4.64
N LEU A 7 -21.31 7.32 -5.84
CA LEU A 7 -21.67 8.54 -6.56
C LEU A 7 -23.17 8.50 -6.83
N TRP A 8 -23.89 9.57 -6.48
CA TRP A 8 -25.31 9.65 -6.80
C TRP A 8 -25.72 11.02 -7.31
N THR A 9 -26.72 11.01 -8.17
CA THR A 9 -27.43 12.18 -8.67
C THR A 9 -28.91 12.03 -8.31
N ASN A 10 -29.76 12.93 -8.81
CA ASN A 10 -31.21 12.74 -8.65
C ASN A 10 -31.72 11.49 -9.38
N GLU A 11 -31.04 10.99 -10.40
CA GLU A 11 -31.57 9.93 -11.29
C GLU A 11 -30.74 8.64 -11.24
N THR A 12 -29.46 8.74 -10.86
CA THR A 12 -28.52 7.64 -10.95
C THR A 12 -27.76 7.43 -9.65
N LEU A 13 -27.49 6.17 -9.36
CA LEU A 13 -26.61 5.74 -8.28
C LEU A 13 -25.57 4.80 -8.87
N MET A 14 -24.31 5.16 -8.69
CA MET A 14 -23.16 4.45 -9.22
C MET A 14 -22.20 4.12 -8.10
N THR A 15 -21.46 3.02 -8.27
CA THR A 15 -20.37 2.65 -7.36
C THR A 15 -19.13 2.27 -8.13
N SER A 16 -17.97 2.54 -7.52
CA SER A 16 -16.67 2.12 -8.00
C SER A 16 -15.91 1.39 -6.88
N SER A 17 -15.36 0.23 -7.20
CA SER A 17 -14.51 -0.57 -6.32
C SER A 17 -13.01 -0.44 -6.66
N ASN A 18 -12.66 0.38 -7.66
CA ASN A 18 -11.31 0.51 -8.21
C ASN A 18 -10.87 1.99 -8.31
N ASP A 19 -11.08 2.76 -7.25
CA ASP A 19 -10.64 4.16 -7.15
C ASP A 19 -11.22 5.09 -8.23
N GLY A 20 -12.40 4.77 -8.76
CA GLY A 20 -13.08 5.58 -9.77
C GLY A 20 -12.63 5.32 -11.21
N LEU A 21 -11.76 4.32 -11.45
CA LEU A 21 -11.34 3.94 -12.80
C LEU A 21 -12.51 3.40 -13.63
N THR A 22 -13.39 2.62 -12.99
CA THR A 22 -14.68 2.21 -13.57
C THR A 22 -15.80 2.52 -12.60
N THR A 23 -16.96 2.86 -13.15
CA THR A 23 -18.19 3.11 -12.41
C THR A 23 -19.30 2.29 -13.04
N ASP A 24 -20.11 1.65 -12.20
CA ASP A 24 -21.28 0.89 -12.66
C ASP A 24 -22.51 1.34 -11.90
N ASN A 25 -23.65 1.33 -12.59
CA ASN A 25 -24.95 1.60 -11.98
C ASN A 25 -25.34 0.48 -11.00
N ILE A 26 -26.09 0.84 -9.96
CA ILE A 26 -26.71 -0.13 -9.06
C ILE A 26 -28.09 -0.52 -9.60
N ASP A 27 -28.31 -1.82 -9.77
CA ASP A 27 -29.61 -2.35 -10.19
C ASP A 27 -30.50 -2.68 -8.98
N VAL A 28 -31.82 -2.54 -9.16
CA VAL A 28 -32.82 -2.97 -8.19
C VAL A 28 -33.35 -4.35 -8.57
N LEU A 29 -33.36 -5.26 -7.60
CA LEU A 29 -34.00 -6.57 -7.71
C LEU A 29 -35.53 -6.39 -7.73
N PRO A 30 -36.21 -6.86 -8.79
CA PRO A 30 -37.67 -6.81 -8.84
C PRO A 30 -38.29 -7.64 -7.72
N THR A 31 -39.29 -7.07 -7.07
CA THR A 31 -40.12 -7.70 -6.03
C THR A 31 -41.59 -7.45 -6.36
N ASP A 32 -42.49 -8.16 -5.70
CA ASP A 32 -43.94 -7.93 -5.83
C ASP A 32 -44.31 -6.49 -5.44
N SER A 33 -43.59 -5.92 -4.47
CA SER A 33 -43.78 -4.52 -4.03
C SER A 33 -43.16 -3.47 -4.96
N TYR A 34 -42.21 -3.90 -5.80
CA TYR A 34 -41.44 -3.01 -6.67
C TYR A 34 -40.94 -3.78 -7.90
N PRO A 35 -41.68 -3.79 -9.01
CA PRO A 35 -41.34 -4.59 -10.19
C PRO A 35 -40.24 -3.96 -11.06
N ASN A 36 -39.88 -2.69 -10.84
CA ASN A 36 -38.89 -1.99 -11.63
C ASN A 36 -37.46 -2.44 -11.28
N LYS A 37 -36.55 -2.35 -12.26
CA LYS A 37 -35.13 -2.73 -12.12
C LYS A 37 -34.20 -1.57 -11.82
N THR A 38 -34.71 -0.34 -11.84
CA THR A 38 -33.95 0.88 -11.62
C THR A 38 -34.48 1.58 -10.38
N LEU A 39 -33.65 2.43 -9.77
CA LEU A 39 -34.11 3.31 -8.71
C LEU A 39 -35.09 4.35 -9.26
N PRO A 40 -36.03 4.85 -8.43
CA PRO A 40 -36.88 5.98 -8.80
C PRO A 40 -36.08 7.28 -8.77
N GLU A 41 -36.52 8.27 -9.54
CA GLU A 41 -35.94 9.62 -9.51
C GLU A 41 -36.09 10.28 -8.13
N HIS A 42 -35.24 11.26 -7.85
CA HIS A 42 -35.14 12.03 -6.62
C HIS A 42 -34.59 11.25 -5.43
N ILE A 43 -33.36 10.73 -5.57
CA ILE A 43 -32.58 10.24 -4.44
C ILE A 43 -32.31 11.40 -3.48
N CYS A 44 -32.80 11.29 -2.24
CA CYS A 44 -32.62 12.31 -1.20
C CYS A 44 -31.31 12.11 -0.44
N PHE A 45 -31.01 10.86 -0.08
CA PHE A 45 -29.86 10.53 0.75
C PHE A 45 -29.38 9.10 0.47
N ALA A 46 -28.06 8.91 0.50
CA ALA A 46 -27.44 7.59 0.45
C ALA A 46 -26.53 7.42 1.66
N ALA A 47 -26.70 6.30 2.38
CA ALA A 47 -25.84 5.90 3.48
C ALA A 47 -25.10 4.62 3.08
N ALA A 48 -23.82 4.51 3.43
CA ALA A 48 -23.02 3.34 3.11
C ALA A 48 -22.05 3.01 4.25
N THR A 49 -21.77 1.71 4.40
CA THR A 49 -20.68 1.18 5.22
C THR A 49 -19.65 0.49 4.32
N ASN A 50 -18.78 -0.33 4.88
CA ASN A 50 -17.83 -1.13 4.10
C ASN A 50 -18.51 -2.23 3.26
N ASN A 51 -19.76 -2.61 3.57
CA ASN A 51 -20.46 -3.73 2.95
C ASN A 51 -21.94 -3.44 2.67
N GLU A 52 -22.55 -2.44 3.30
CA GLU A 52 -23.98 -2.15 3.16
C GLU A 52 -24.17 -0.80 2.49
N ILE A 53 -25.25 -0.68 1.73
CA ILE A 53 -25.72 0.59 1.18
C ILE A 53 -27.23 0.69 1.35
N ALA A 54 -27.69 1.85 1.80
CA ALA A 54 -29.09 2.19 1.86
C ALA A 54 -29.33 3.49 1.11
N VAL A 55 -30.45 3.58 0.41
CA VAL A 55 -30.84 4.74 -0.38
C VAL A 55 -32.25 5.14 -0.01
N LEU A 56 -32.41 6.40 0.35
CA LEU A 56 -33.68 7.00 0.67
C LEU A 56 -34.08 7.94 -0.47
N THR A 57 -35.23 7.68 -1.07
CA THR A 57 -35.90 8.62 -1.95
C THR A 57 -37.00 9.35 -1.18
N LYS A 58 -37.76 10.23 -1.84
CA LYS A 58 -38.84 10.98 -1.16
C LYS A 58 -39.81 10.09 -0.40
N THR A 59 -40.07 8.87 -0.87
CA THR A 59 -41.10 7.99 -0.32
C THR A 59 -40.63 6.56 -0.06
N GLN A 60 -39.55 6.12 -0.71
CA GLN A 60 -39.14 4.71 -0.73
C GLN A 60 -37.76 4.51 -0.13
N LEU A 61 -37.60 3.38 0.55
CA LEU A 61 -36.32 2.94 1.11
C LEU A 61 -35.80 1.73 0.34
N PHE A 62 -34.55 1.81 -0.08
CA PHE A 62 -33.83 0.72 -0.73
C PHE A 62 -32.62 0.33 0.11
N TYR A 63 -32.30 -0.95 0.08
CA TYR A 63 -31.13 -1.51 0.76
C TYR A 63 -30.42 -2.50 -0.15
N GLY A 64 -29.10 -2.56 -0.07
CA GLY A 64 -28.30 -3.56 -0.75
C GLY A 64 -26.95 -3.75 -0.11
N ASN A 65 -26.16 -4.63 -0.71
CA ASN A 65 -24.80 -4.87 -0.30
C ASN A 65 -23.84 -4.30 -1.35
N LEU A 66 -22.71 -3.77 -0.89
CA LEU A 66 -21.61 -3.34 -1.73
C LEU A 66 -20.71 -4.56 -1.99
N ASP A 67 -20.87 -5.15 -3.17
CA ASP A 67 -20.03 -6.23 -3.71
C ASP A 67 -19.17 -5.64 -4.84
N MET A 68 -17.97 -6.18 -5.03
CA MET A 68 -17.11 -5.81 -6.15
C MET A 68 -17.68 -6.25 -7.50
N VAL A 69 -18.54 -7.27 -7.53
CA VAL A 69 -19.07 -7.87 -8.77
C VAL A 69 -20.56 -7.63 -8.96
N ALA A 70 -21.39 -7.82 -7.93
CA ALA A 70 -22.85 -7.75 -8.06
C ALA A 70 -23.45 -6.57 -7.28
N LYS A 71 -23.78 -5.49 -7.98
CA LYS A 71 -24.34 -4.26 -7.39
C LYS A 71 -25.86 -4.30 -7.41
N LYS A 72 -26.45 -4.90 -6.38
CA LYS A 72 -27.90 -5.13 -6.29
C LYS A 72 -28.49 -4.52 -5.03
N MET A 73 -29.62 -3.87 -5.19
CA MET A 73 -30.46 -3.38 -4.11
C MET A 73 -31.86 -3.99 -4.17
N VAL A 74 -32.59 -3.90 -3.07
CA VAL A 74 -33.98 -4.31 -2.97
C VAL A 74 -34.80 -3.21 -2.28
N HIS A 75 -36.05 -3.08 -2.70
CA HIS A 75 -37.02 -2.20 -2.07
C HIS A 75 -37.45 -2.78 -0.71
N LEU A 76 -37.26 -2.03 0.37
CA LEU A 76 -37.68 -2.41 1.72
C LEU A 76 -39.10 -1.95 2.08
N GLY A 77 -39.74 -1.17 1.21
CA GLY A 77 -41.06 -0.60 1.41
C GLY A 77 -41.08 0.92 1.52
N ASP A 78 -42.29 1.44 1.70
CA ASP A 78 -42.50 2.85 1.98
C ASP A 78 -42.01 3.22 3.38
N LYS A 79 -41.66 4.49 3.54
CA LYS A 79 -41.25 5.06 4.82
C LYS A 79 -42.34 4.89 5.88
N ASN A 80 -42.06 4.17 6.97
CA ASN A 80 -42.94 4.03 8.14
C ASN A 80 -42.99 5.30 9.03
N VAL A 81 -42.85 6.49 8.43
CA VAL A 81 -42.82 7.77 9.15
C VAL A 81 -43.93 8.66 8.58
N SER A 82 -44.78 9.14 9.47
CA SER A 82 -45.97 9.95 9.22
C SER A 82 -45.71 11.09 8.21
N LEU A 83 -46.54 11.10 7.16
CA LEU A 83 -46.57 11.95 5.96
C LEU A 83 -46.72 13.47 6.16
N ALA A 84 -46.00 14.12 7.08
CA ALA A 84 -46.21 15.56 7.30
C ALA A 84 -45.35 16.47 6.41
N HIS A 85 -44.02 16.30 6.31
CA HIS A 85 -43.19 17.29 5.58
C HIS A 85 -41.99 16.69 4.85
N ALA A 86 -41.88 17.05 3.57
CA ALA A 86 -40.85 16.64 2.63
C ALA A 86 -39.53 17.40 2.82
N SER A 87 -38.88 17.25 3.97
CA SER A 87 -37.46 17.60 4.11
C SER A 87 -36.59 16.37 3.86
N CYS A 88 -35.47 16.52 3.16
CA CYS A 88 -34.49 15.45 3.02
C CYS A 88 -34.03 15.02 4.42
N GLU A 89 -34.32 13.79 4.79
CA GLU A 89 -33.95 13.22 6.07
C GLU A 89 -32.53 12.66 6.02
N ALA A 90 -31.86 12.67 7.17
CA ALA A 90 -30.56 12.06 7.29
C ALA A 90 -30.73 10.57 7.59
N MET A 91 -29.87 9.75 7.01
CA MET A 91 -29.87 8.31 7.21
C MET A 91 -28.46 7.83 7.49
N LEU A 92 -28.30 6.93 8.46
CA LEU A 92 -27.02 6.36 8.82
C LEU A 92 -27.19 4.93 9.34
N PHE A 93 -26.14 4.13 9.20
CA PHE A 93 -26.08 2.81 9.83
C PHE A 93 -25.55 2.98 11.26
N GLU A 94 -26.32 2.54 12.26
CA GLU A 94 -25.86 2.53 13.65
C GLU A 94 -24.91 1.35 13.90
N ASN A 95 -25.30 0.19 13.39
CA ASN A 95 -24.55 -1.06 13.39
C ASN A 95 -24.91 -1.84 12.13
N ILE A 96 -24.20 -2.95 11.90
CA ILE A 96 -24.49 -3.89 10.80
C ILE A 96 -25.96 -4.31 10.85
N GLY A 97 -26.68 -4.18 9.73
CA GLY A 97 -28.10 -4.52 9.61
C GLY A 97 -29.07 -3.61 10.37
N THR A 98 -28.61 -2.51 10.97
CA THR A 98 -29.44 -1.55 11.72
C THR A 98 -29.33 -0.15 11.13
N LEU A 99 -30.43 0.31 10.54
CA LEU A 99 -30.50 1.60 9.86
C LEU A 99 -31.29 2.60 10.71
N SER A 100 -30.72 3.79 10.93
CA SER A 100 -31.39 4.90 11.59
C SER A 100 -31.73 5.98 10.58
N ILE A 101 -32.98 6.45 10.64
CA ILE A 101 -33.47 7.60 9.88
C ILE A 101 -33.83 8.71 10.85
N ILE A 102 -33.22 9.87 10.68
CA ILE A 102 -33.38 11.03 11.55
C ILE A 102 -34.12 12.12 10.78
N HIS A 103 -35.27 12.51 11.31
CA HIS A 103 -36.08 13.57 10.72
C HIS A 103 -36.28 14.74 11.69
N PRO A 104 -36.08 15.99 11.21
CA PRO A 104 -36.37 17.18 11.99
C PRO A 104 -37.88 17.43 12.02
N VAL A 105 -38.42 17.63 13.21
CA VAL A 105 -39.81 18.00 13.47
C VAL A 105 -39.81 19.41 14.07
N PRO A 106 -40.43 20.40 13.41
CA PRO A 106 -40.50 21.75 13.96
C PRO A 106 -41.30 21.75 15.25
N SER A 107 -40.83 22.49 16.27
CA SER A 107 -41.57 22.67 17.51
C SER A 107 -42.73 23.64 17.29
N ASN A 108 -43.93 23.30 17.75
CA ASN A 108 -45.08 24.21 17.71
C ASN A 108 -44.96 25.39 18.69
N VAL A 109 -43.93 25.36 19.56
CA VAL A 109 -43.81 26.26 20.72
C VAL A 109 -42.51 27.07 20.68
N SER A 110 -41.57 26.75 19.79
CA SER A 110 -40.26 27.42 19.71
C SER A 110 -39.68 27.35 18.30
N GLU A 111 -38.66 28.16 18.00
CA GLU A 111 -37.90 28.09 16.74
C GLU A 111 -36.95 26.87 16.66
N TYR A 112 -36.93 26.01 17.68
CA TYR A 112 -36.09 24.82 17.72
C TYR A 112 -36.75 23.64 16.98
N TYR A 113 -35.90 22.77 16.42
CA TYR A 113 -36.30 21.50 15.84
C TYR A 113 -36.09 20.36 16.86
N HIS A 114 -37.09 19.49 16.98
CA HIS A 114 -36.95 18.20 17.63
C HIS A 114 -36.52 17.16 16.61
N PHE A 115 -35.59 16.27 16.95
CA PHE A 115 -35.18 15.20 16.05
C PHE A 115 -35.83 13.90 16.49
N GLN A 116 -36.56 13.27 15.58
CA GLN A 116 -37.14 11.95 15.82
C GLN A 116 -36.28 10.91 15.08
N ASN A 117 -35.86 9.89 15.82
CA ASN A 117 -35.07 8.78 15.31
C ASN A 117 -35.99 7.58 15.05
N CYS A 118 -35.98 7.05 13.83
CA CYS A 118 -36.63 5.81 13.45
C CYS A 118 -35.57 4.74 13.17
N ILE A 119 -35.57 3.67 13.97
CA ILE A 119 -34.64 2.55 13.84
C ILE A 119 -35.33 1.44 13.05
N ILE A 120 -34.69 0.99 11.98
CA ILE A 120 -35.15 -0.07 11.09
C ILE A 120 -34.19 -1.25 11.20
N ASN A 121 -34.72 -2.40 11.60
CA ASN A 121 -34.03 -3.68 11.50
C ASN A 121 -34.16 -4.17 10.05
N VAL A 122 -33.05 -4.14 9.31
CA VAL A 122 -33.01 -4.48 7.90
C VAL A 122 -33.33 -5.96 7.69
N GLN A 123 -32.76 -6.84 8.51
CA GLN A 123 -32.99 -8.28 8.41
C GLN A 123 -34.47 -8.64 8.57
N ALA A 124 -35.16 -8.02 9.54
CA ALA A 124 -36.60 -8.23 9.73
C ALA A 124 -37.40 -7.80 8.50
N LYS A 125 -37.03 -6.70 7.84
CA LYS A 125 -37.68 -6.24 6.59
C LYS A 125 -37.39 -7.17 5.41
N LEU A 126 -36.14 -7.59 5.22
CA LEU A 126 -35.76 -8.51 4.14
C LEU A 126 -36.53 -9.83 4.19
N MET A 127 -36.83 -10.35 5.38
CA MET A 127 -37.62 -11.59 5.56
C MET A 127 -39.08 -11.48 5.10
N THR A 128 -39.61 -10.26 4.91
CA THR A 128 -41.00 -10.04 4.47
C THR A 128 -41.16 -9.89 2.96
N ILE A 129 -40.05 -9.80 2.22
CA ILE A 129 -40.03 -9.51 0.78
C ILE A 129 -40.43 -10.75 -0.03
N GLN A 130 -41.23 -10.53 -1.06
CA GLN A 130 -41.64 -11.54 -2.03
C GLN A 130 -41.20 -11.14 -3.45
N PRO A 131 -40.66 -12.08 -4.27
CA PRO A 131 -40.31 -13.44 -3.91
C PRO A 131 -39.14 -13.50 -2.90
N PRO A 132 -38.95 -14.63 -2.17
CA PRO A 132 -37.89 -14.74 -1.17
C PRO A 132 -36.51 -14.54 -1.81
N LEU A 133 -35.69 -13.69 -1.19
CA LEU A 133 -34.35 -13.39 -1.70
C LEU A 133 -33.39 -14.56 -1.42
N GLN A 134 -32.33 -14.64 -2.22
CA GLN A 134 -31.28 -15.65 -2.05
C GLN A 134 -30.59 -15.51 -0.69
N THR A 135 -30.55 -16.61 0.07
CA THR A 135 -29.85 -16.66 1.36
C THR A 135 -28.33 -16.62 1.17
N CYS A 136 -27.59 -16.22 2.20
CA CYS A 136 -26.14 -16.18 2.11
C CYS A 136 -25.56 -17.59 1.92
N PRO A 137 -24.73 -17.83 0.87
CA PRO A 137 -24.26 -19.17 0.56
C PRO A 137 -23.03 -19.61 1.39
N MET A 138 -22.51 -18.73 2.24
CA MET A 138 -21.33 -18.93 3.08
C MET A 138 -21.72 -18.83 4.56
N GLU A 139 -21.09 -19.64 5.41
CA GLU A 139 -21.24 -19.60 6.87
C GLU A 139 -20.06 -18.94 7.57
N ILE A 140 -18.85 -19.07 7.02
CA ILE A 140 -17.62 -18.51 7.58
C ILE A 140 -16.74 -18.02 6.44
N LEU A 141 -16.17 -16.82 6.58
CA LEU A 141 -15.04 -16.32 5.79
C LEU A 141 -14.15 -15.50 6.70
N MET A 142 -12.92 -15.96 6.95
CA MET A 142 -11.99 -15.34 7.89
C MET A 142 -10.55 -15.43 7.39
N GLY A 143 -9.73 -14.43 7.72
CA GLY A 143 -8.30 -14.42 7.41
C GLY A 143 -7.56 -13.44 8.31
N ASP A 144 -6.34 -13.79 8.69
CA ASP A 144 -5.50 -13.01 9.61
C ASP A 144 -4.91 -11.73 8.98
N PHE A 145 -4.93 -11.65 7.65
CA PHE A 145 -4.47 -10.50 6.88
C PHE A 145 -5.49 -9.36 6.79
N HIS A 146 -6.75 -9.58 7.19
CA HIS A 146 -7.80 -8.59 7.06
C HIS A 146 -7.44 -7.27 7.75
N ASN A 147 -7.65 -6.17 7.04
CA ASN A 147 -7.42 -4.80 7.46
C ASN A 147 -5.94 -4.45 7.80
N ARG A 148 -4.96 -5.26 7.37
CA ARG A 148 -3.53 -5.02 7.62
C ARG A 148 -2.78 -4.53 6.38
N MET A 149 -1.66 -3.84 6.59
CA MET A 149 -0.74 -3.43 5.54
C MET A 149 0.50 -4.33 5.56
N TYR A 150 0.95 -4.76 4.39
CA TYR A 150 2.14 -5.58 4.19
C TYR A 150 3.06 -4.96 3.14
N TYR A 151 4.33 -5.34 3.20
CA TYR A 151 5.36 -4.89 2.26
C TYR A 151 5.94 -6.10 1.52
N ILE A 152 6.13 -5.96 0.22
CA ILE A 152 6.84 -6.91 -0.63
C ILE A 152 8.10 -6.22 -1.13
N ASP A 153 9.24 -6.76 -0.71
CA ASP A 153 10.54 -6.38 -1.24
C ASP A 153 10.83 -7.17 -2.54
N THR A 154 11.79 -6.71 -3.33
CA THR A 154 12.12 -7.35 -4.62
C THR A 154 12.50 -8.82 -4.43
N LYS A 155 11.89 -9.72 -5.23
CA LYS A 155 12.03 -11.19 -5.14
C LYS A 155 11.47 -11.83 -3.86
N GLN A 156 10.78 -11.08 -3.01
CA GLN A 156 10.08 -11.64 -1.85
C GLN A 156 8.69 -12.13 -2.26
N GLN A 157 8.21 -13.17 -1.58
CA GLN A 157 6.81 -13.64 -1.67
C GLN A 157 6.09 -13.39 -0.33
N LEU A 158 4.79 -13.13 -0.40
CA LEU A 158 3.91 -13.14 0.77
C LEU A 158 2.90 -14.26 0.65
N HIS A 159 2.62 -14.91 1.77
CA HIS A 159 1.62 -15.98 1.85
C HIS A 159 0.50 -15.57 2.78
N PHE A 160 -0.73 -15.64 2.29
CA PHE A 160 -1.95 -15.43 3.05
C PHE A 160 -2.81 -16.67 3.03
N ASN A 161 -3.52 -16.89 4.14
CA ASN A 161 -4.50 -17.95 4.26
C ASN A 161 -5.85 -17.37 4.66
N ALA A 162 -6.90 -17.76 3.93
CA ALA A 162 -8.29 -17.48 4.30
C ALA A 162 -9.04 -18.79 4.51
N THR A 163 -9.68 -18.93 5.67
CA THR A 163 -10.57 -20.05 5.96
C THR A 163 -11.99 -19.71 5.55
N PHE A 164 -12.67 -20.63 4.89
CA PHE A 164 -14.09 -20.48 4.57
C PHE A 164 -14.88 -21.78 4.71
N VAL A 165 -16.17 -21.65 4.99
CA VAL A 165 -17.12 -22.77 5.11
C VAL A 165 -18.37 -22.45 4.29
N PRO A 166 -18.57 -23.08 3.12
CA PRO A 166 -19.78 -22.90 2.33
C PRO A 166 -20.95 -23.65 2.97
N LYS A 167 -22.17 -23.14 2.74
CA LYS A 167 -23.38 -23.89 3.11
C LYS A 167 -23.50 -25.15 2.24
N PRO A 168 -24.03 -26.26 2.79
CA PRO A 168 -24.23 -27.48 2.03
C PRO A 168 -25.05 -27.24 0.75
N GLY A 169 -24.57 -27.74 -0.39
CA GLY A 169 -25.26 -27.68 -1.67
C GLY A 169 -25.19 -26.33 -2.41
N THR A 170 -24.48 -25.32 -1.88
CA THR A 170 -24.35 -24.03 -2.58
C THR A 170 -23.19 -24.00 -3.57
N GLY A 171 -22.14 -24.80 -3.35
CA GLY A 171 -20.93 -24.80 -4.17
C GLY A 171 -20.23 -23.44 -4.22
N ALA A 172 -20.41 -22.60 -3.19
CA ALA A 172 -19.83 -21.26 -3.17
C ALA A 172 -18.35 -21.29 -2.81
N TYR A 173 -17.54 -20.61 -3.62
CA TYR A 173 -16.12 -20.42 -3.39
C TYR A 173 -15.79 -18.93 -3.40
N PRO A 174 -14.92 -18.47 -2.49
CA PRO A 174 -14.42 -17.12 -2.55
C PRO A 174 -13.49 -16.94 -3.76
N TYR A 175 -13.37 -15.70 -4.23
CA TYR A 175 -12.47 -15.31 -5.29
C TYR A 175 -11.49 -14.24 -4.79
N VAL A 176 -10.35 -14.10 -5.48
CA VAL A 176 -9.30 -13.13 -5.15
C VAL A 176 -9.24 -12.07 -6.25
N ILE A 177 -9.20 -10.79 -5.86
CA ILE A 177 -9.00 -9.65 -6.76
C ILE A 177 -7.81 -8.82 -6.28
N LEU A 178 -7.06 -8.28 -7.24
CA LEU A 178 -6.05 -7.26 -7.01
C LEU A 178 -6.52 -5.92 -7.57
N SER A 179 -6.31 -4.83 -6.83
CA SER A 179 -6.62 -3.49 -7.34
C SER A 179 -5.63 -3.02 -8.41
N ASN A 180 -4.39 -3.51 -8.36
CA ASN A 180 -3.35 -3.18 -9.34
C ASN A 180 -2.60 -4.46 -9.79
N PRO A 181 -3.09 -5.13 -10.85
CA PRO A 181 -2.48 -6.33 -11.42
C PRO A 181 -1.34 -6.02 -12.41
N LEU A 182 -0.84 -4.79 -12.48
CA LEU A 182 0.38 -4.46 -13.25
C LEU A 182 1.64 -4.54 -12.38
N MET A 183 1.47 -4.62 -11.06
CA MET A 183 2.56 -4.53 -10.08
C MET A 183 2.63 -5.78 -9.21
N LEU A 184 1.49 -6.41 -8.97
CA LEU A 184 1.36 -7.53 -8.06
C LEU A 184 0.66 -8.67 -8.81
N ALA A 185 1.27 -9.84 -8.77
CA ALA A 185 0.67 -11.07 -9.23
C ALA A 185 0.29 -11.94 -8.03
N PHE A 186 -0.63 -12.88 -8.25
CA PHE A 186 -1.01 -13.85 -7.25
C PHE A 186 -1.22 -15.24 -7.84
N GLU A 187 -0.92 -16.25 -7.03
CA GLU A 187 -1.34 -17.63 -7.22
C GLU A 187 -2.24 -18.01 -6.05
N ALA A 188 -3.34 -18.70 -6.31
CA ALA A 188 -4.26 -19.13 -5.26
C ALA A 188 -4.77 -20.55 -5.48
N HIS A 189 -4.78 -21.33 -4.39
CA HIS A 189 -5.27 -22.69 -4.38
C HIS A 189 -6.14 -22.96 -3.16
N ILE A 190 -7.15 -23.80 -3.35
CA ILE A 190 -8.11 -24.17 -2.31
C ILE A 190 -7.79 -25.60 -1.88
N VAL A 191 -7.65 -25.80 -0.57
CA VAL A 191 -7.45 -27.11 0.05
C VAL A 191 -8.54 -27.39 1.09
N GLU A 192 -8.94 -28.65 1.22
CA GLU A 192 -9.82 -29.08 2.31
C GLU A 192 -9.03 -29.06 3.63
N ASP A 193 -9.57 -28.38 4.64
CA ASP A 193 -8.95 -28.12 5.94
C ASP A 193 -9.86 -28.56 7.09
N GLY A 194 -10.38 -29.79 6.94
CA GLY A 194 -11.16 -30.51 7.94
C GLY A 194 -12.67 -30.21 7.91
N TYR A 195 -13.32 -30.38 9.05
CA TYR A 195 -14.76 -30.24 9.21
C TYR A 195 -15.08 -29.39 10.44
N THR A 196 -16.19 -28.66 10.37
CA THR A 196 -16.78 -27.98 11.53
C THR A 196 -17.42 -29.00 12.49
N PHE A 197 -17.75 -28.58 13.72
CA PHE A 197 -18.51 -29.41 14.67
C PHE A 197 -19.86 -29.90 14.12
N ASN A 198 -20.44 -29.15 13.19
CA ASN A 198 -21.71 -29.49 12.53
C ASN A 198 -21.53 -30.42 11.33
N GLY A 199 -20.31 -30.85 11.02
CA GLY A 199 -20.00 -31.74 9.89
C GLY A 199 -19.83 -31.04 8.54
N ASN A 200 -19.97 -29.70 8.47
CA ASN A 200 -19.71 -28.96 7.24
C ASN A 200 -18.22 -28.96 6.92
N THR A 201 -17.86 -29.19 5.65
CA THR A 201 -16.47 -29.16 5.17
C THR A 201 -15.89 -27.75 5.30
N LYS A 202 -14.71 -27.67 5.90
CA LYS A 202 -13.93 -26.45 6.04
C LYS A 202 -12.85 -26.43 4.97
N TYR A 203 -12.64 -25.27 4.34
CA TYR A 203 -11.63 -25.09 3.32
C TYR A 203 -10.65 -23.99 3.71
N SER A 204 -9.43 -24.08 3.19
CA SER A 204 -8.41 -23.04 3.26
C SER A 204 -8.05 -22.60 1.85
N LEU A 205 -8.25 -21.31 1.57
CA LEU A 205 -7.74 -20.61 0.40
C LEU A 205 -6.33 -20.10 0.73
N GLN A 206 -5.33 -20.69 0.11
CA GLN A 206 -3.93 -20.28 0.23
C GLN A 206 -3.61 -19.35 -0.95
N ILE A 207 -3.04 -18.19 -0.65
CA ILE A 207 -2.74 -17.13 -1.63
C ILE A 207 -1.25 -16.79 -1.51
N THR A 208 -0.53 -16.92 -2.61
CA THR A 208 0.86 -16.47 -2.72
C THR A 208 0.88 -15.21 -3.58
N LEU A 209 1.51 -14.16 -3.07
CA LEU A 209 1.65 -12.87 -3.73
C LEU A 209 3.11 -12.62 -4.08
N GLU A 210 3.35 -12.08 -5.28
CA GLU A 210 4.68 -11.73 -5.76
C GLU A 210 4.68 -10.46 -6.62
N GLU A 211 5.81 -9.76 -6.64
CA GLU A 211 6.01 -8.60 -7.50
C GLU A 211 5.95 -9.01 -8.98
N GLN A 212 5.09 -8.35 -9.75
CA GLN A 212 4.97 -8.57 -11.18
C GLN A 212 5.99 -7.72 -11.94
N GLN A 213 7.02 -8.38 -12.47
CA GLN A 213 8.03 -7.73 -13.30
C GLN A 213 7.56 -7.72 -14.77
N LEU A 214 6.88 -6.66 -15.19
CA LEU A 214 6.60 -6.42 -16.60
C LEU A 214 7.89 -6.01 -17.33
N THR A 215 8.54 -6.97 -17.97
CA THR A 215 9.52 -6.70 -19.03
C THR A 215 8.79 -6.02 -20.19
N ASN A 216 9.15 -4.77 -20.52
CA ASN A 216 8.69 -3.97 -21.68
C ASN A 216 7.59 -2.92 -21.43
N ILE A 217 7.73 -2.09 -20.39
CA ILE A 217 7.13 -0.74 -20.46
C ILE A 217 8.28 0.25 -20.44
N GLU A 218 8.53 0.86 -21.61
CA GLU A 218 9.36 2.07 -21.71
C GLU A 218 8.87 3.04 -20.64
N VAL A 219 9.74 3.32 -19.67
CA VAL A 219 9.44 4.17 -18.53
C VAL A 219 9.29 5.59 -19.06
N GLU A 220 8.06 5.97 -19.41
CA GLU A 220 7.71 7.38 -19.54
C GLU A 220 8.01 8.05 -18.19
N THR A 221 9.06 8.85 -18.22
CA THR A 221 9.48 9.79 -17.19
C THR A 221 8.38 10.81 -16.98
N GLN A 222 7.40 10.52 -16.14
CA GLN A 222 6.55 11.53 -15.54
C GLN A 222 6.40 11.30 -14.04
N ASN A 223 6.75 12.36 -13.31
CA ASN A 223 6.63 12.53 -11.88
C ASN A 223 5.20 12.17 -11.41
N THR A 224 5.07 11.08 -10.64
CA THR A 224 4.02 10.74 -9.64
C THR A 224 3.89 9.21 -9.56
N SER A 225 4.49 8.54 -8.56
CA SER A 225 4.41 7.06 -8.51
C SER A 225 4.25 6.42 -7.14
N LEU A 226 3.92 7.19 -6.09
CA LEU A 226 3.53 6.61 -4.79
C LEU A 226 2.32 5.65 -4.94
N PHE A 227 1.43 5.93 -5.90
CA PHE A 227 0.30 5.06 -6.26
C PHE A 227 0.66 3.89 -7.19
N LYS A 228 1.82 3.91 -7.86
CA LYS A 228 2.30 2.78 -8.68
C LYS A 228 2.92 1.65 -7.83
N LYS A 229 3.02 1.82 -6.51
CA LYS A 229 3.59 0.84 -5.58
C LYS A 229 2.60 0.29 -4.56
N LEU A 230 1.34 0.71 -4.59
CA LEU A 230 0.28 0.20 -3.74
C LEU A 230 -0.71 -0.66 -4.53
N SER A 231 -1.02 -1.85 -4.02
CA SER A 231 -2.07 -2.73 -4.52
C SER A 231 -2.83 -3.30 -3.32
N SER A 232 -4.15 -3.48 -3.42
CA SER A 232 -4.91 -4.22 -2.40
C SER A 232 -5.27 -5.61 -2.92
N VAL A 233 -5.12 -6.61 -2.06
CA VAL A 233 -5.70 -7.93 -2.28
C VAL A 233 -7.03 -8.01 -1.54
N THR A 234 -8.07 -8.44 -2.25
CA THR A 234 -9.41 -8.62 -1.72
C THR A 234 -9.87 -10.05 -1.96
N VAL A 235 -10.37 -10.70 -0.91
CA VAL A 235 -11.05 -12.00 -0.98
C VAL A 235 -12.52 -11.79 -0.66
N ASP A 236 -13.40 -12.12 -1.59
CA ASP A 236 -14.85 -11.97 -1.41
C ASP A 236 -15.62 -13.14 -2.03
N ILE A 237 -16.93 -13.19 -1.80
CA ILE A 237 -17.83 -14.27 -2.22
C ILE A 237 -18.56 -13.84 -3.48
N TYR A 238 -18.51 -14.68 -4.52
CA TYR A 238 -19.21 -14.39 -5.77
C TYR A 238 -20.73 -14.44 -5.58
N ASN A 239 -21.46 -13.50 -6.19
CA ASN A 239 -22.92 -13.39 -6.06
C ASN A 239 -23.38 -13.40 -4.61
N LYS A 240 -22.77 -12.52 -3.81
CA LYS A 240 -23.14 -12.33 -2.42
C LYS A 240 -24.60 -11.91 -2.33
N GLY A 241 -25.46 -12.79 -1.82
CA GLY A 241 -26.87 -12.48 -1.62
C GLY A 241 -27.05 -11.30 -0.65
N ILE A 242 -28.17 -10.59 -0.75
CA ILE A 242 -28.48 -9.43 0.12
C ILE A 242 -28.44 -9.82 1.62
N PHE A 243 -28.69 -11.09 1.95
CA PHE A 243 -28.61 -11.64 3.30
C PHE A 243 -27.18 -11.87 3.84
N CYS A 244 -26.12 -11.70 3.05
CA CYS A 244 -24.73 -11.86 3.51
C CYS A 244 -24.19 -10.59 4.21
N ILE A 245 -24.93 -10.10 5.21
CA ILE A 245 -24.61 -8.83 5.87
C ILE A 245 -23.34 -8.97 6.72
N ASP A 246 -23.19 -10.10 7.43
CA ASP A 246 -22.05 -10.35 8.34
C ASP A 246 -20.78 -10.84 7.63
N MET A 247 -20.87 -11.22 6.35
CA MET A 247 -19.72 -11.68 5.57
C MET A 247 -19.00 -10.47 5.01
N HIS A 248 -17.83 -10.10 5.54
CA HIS A 248 -17.07 -8.97 5.04
C HIS A 248 -15.97 -9.44 4.08
N PRO A 249 -15.69 -8.70 2.99
CA PRO A 249 -14.53 -9.01 2.16
C PRO A 249 -13.24 -8.91 2.98
N LEU A 250 -12.35 -9.88 2.80
CA LEU A 250 -11.04 -9.86 3.45
C LEU A 250 -10.09 -9.00 2.61
N ILE A 251 -9.67 -7.85 3.13
CA ILE A 251 -8.86 -6.89 2.38
C ILE A 251 -7.52 -6.68 3.09
N ALA A 252 -6.41 -6.80 2.35
CA ALA A 252 -5.09 -6.35 2.78
C ALA A 252 -4.52 -5.33 1.79
N LEU A 253 -3.73 -4.39 2.31
CA LEU A 253 -3.02 -3.42 1.48
C LEU A 253 -1.55 -3.84 1.36
N ILE A 254 -1.04 -3.89 0.14
CA ILE A 254 0.28 -4.36 -0.21
C ILE A 254 1.05 -3.20 -0.81
N ALA A 255 2.21 -2.90 -0.21
CA ALA A 255 3.16 -1.95 -0.74
C ALA A 255 4.34 -2.72 -1.35
N VAL A 256 4.56 -2.60 -2.66
CA VAL A 256 5.76 -3.11 -3.34
C VAL A 256 6.85 -2.06 -3.21
N ASP A 257 7.51 -2.08 -2.05
CA ASP A 257 8.60 -1.18 -1.71
C ASP A 257 9.43 -1.76 -0.56
N CYS A 258 10.59 -1.15 -0.32
CA CYS A 258 11.42 -1.49 0.83
C CYS A 258 10.63 -1.28 2.14
N PRO A 259 10.46 -2.33 2.97
CA PRO A 259 9.78 -2.21 4.26
C PRO A 259 10.46 -1.15 5.14
N PRO A 260 9.70 -0.30 5.85
CA PRO A 260 10.28 0.84 6.59
C PRO A 260 11.22 0.44 7.73
N LYS A 261 11.11 -0.81 8.20
CA LYS A 261 11.98 -1.38 9.23
C LYS A 261 13.24 -2.02 8.67
N LYS A 262 13.24 -2.36 7.38
CA LYS A 262 14.41 -2.91 6.69
C LYS A 262 15.36 -1.79 6.32
N HIS A 263 16.64 -1.95 6.66
CA HIS A 263 17.67 -0.97 6.35
C HIS A 263 19.07 -1.58 6.29
N ILE A 264 19.96 -0.93 5.56
CA ILE A 264 21.37 -1.31 5.48
C ILE A 264 22.15 -0.61 6.57
N ARG A 265 23.04 -1.35 7.26
CA ARG A 265 24.04 -0.81 8.17
C ARG A 265 25.44 -1.11 7.63
N ILE A 266 26.32 -0.12 7.73
CA ILE A 266 27.76 -0.33 7.52
C ILE A 266 28.34 -0.88 8.81
N LEU A 267 28.99 -2.04 8.76
CA LEU A 267 29.60 -2.63 9.94
C LEU A 267 30.80 -1.81 10.42
N ARG A 268 30.75 -1.34 11.67
CA ARG A 268 31.77 -0.48 12.28
C ARG A 268 32.61 -1.23 13.31
N ARG A 269 33.44 -2.19 12.87
CA ARG A 269 34.21 -3.07 13.77
C ARG A 269 35.15 -2.32 14.72
N THR A 270 35.92 -1.38 14.18
CA THR A 270 36.93 -0.63 14.95
C THR A 270 36.71 0.87 14.76
N THR A 271 36.10 1.51 15.75
CA THR A 271 35.93 2.97 15.79
C THR A 271 36.90 3.59 16.77
N GLY A 272 37.18 4.87 16.59
CA GLY A 272 38.02 5.64 17.51
C GLY A 272 37.40 5.76 18.90
N CYS A 273 36.08 5.71 19.02
CA CYS A 273 35.36 5.78 20.30
C CYS A 273 35.45 4.45 21.05
N ASN A 274 35.27 3.32 20.36
CA ASN A 274 35.37 1.99 21.00
C ASN A 274 36.80 1.70 21.48
N LYS A 275 37.80 2.34 20.87
CA LYS A 275 39.21 2.28 21.29
C LYS A 275 39.58 3.35 22.33
N GLY A 276 38.64 4.19 22.76
CA GLY A 276 38.89 5.26 23.73
C GLY A 276 39.79 6.39 23.21
N LEU A 277 40.01 6.49 21.90
CA LEU A 277 40.80 7.56 21.28
C LEU A 277 40.00 8.86 21.15
N PHE A 278 38.69 8.75 21.03
CA PHE A 278 37.79 9.90 20.96
C PHE A 278 36.60 9.72 21.90
N GLU A 279 36.40 10.68 22.80
CA GLU A 279 35.17 10.78 23.58
C GLU A 279 34.12 11.58 22.79
N PRO A 280 32.82 11.20 22.79
CA PRO A 280 31.77 11.92 22.06
C PRO A 280 31.73 13.43 22.35
N ARG A 281 32.03 13.85 23.58
CA ARG A 281 32.09 15.27 23.97
C ARG A 281 33.21 16.04 23.30
N LEU A 282 34.35 15.39 23.04
CA LEU A 282 35.51 16.00 22.38
C LEU A 282 35.29 16.16 20.87
N LEU A 283 34.43 15.32 20.27
CA LEU A 283 34.14 15.34 18.85
C LEU A 283 33.15 16.44 18.42
N GLN A 284 32.43 17.08 19.35
CA GLN A 284 31.45 18.13 19.01
C GLN A 284 32.10 19.40 18.43
N ASN A 285 33.36 19.69 18.77
CA ASN A 285 34.12 20.85 18.27
C ASN A 285 35.48 20.45 17.69
N PHE A 286 35.62 19.19 17.28
CA PHE A 286 36.88 18.69 16.74
C PHE A 286 37.13 19.28 15.35
N VAL A 287 38.30 19.87 15.14
CA VAL A 287 38.74 20.36 13.83
C VAL A 287 39.92 19.52 13.38
N TYR A 288 39.83 18.96 12.18
CA TYR A 288 40.96 18.30 11.54
C TYR A 288 41.44 19.12 10.34
N SER A 289 42.73 19.02 10.05
CA SER A 289 43.36 19.70 8.92
C SER A 289 43.66 18.70 7.81
N VAL A 290 43.29 19.05 6.59
CA VAL A 290 43.67 18.33 5.36
C VAL A 290 44.85 19.05 4.73
N ASP A 291 45.97 18.33 4.57
CA ASP A 291 47.20 18.87 3.96
C ASP A 291 46.93 19.39 2.55
N LYS A 292 47.41 20.61 2.26
CA LYS A 292 47.32 21.25 0.93
C LYS A 292 47.79 20.39 -0.24
N LYS A 293 48.68 19.41 -0.01
CA LYS A 293 49.16 18.48 -1.04
C LYS A 293 48.12 17.45 -1.46
N LEU A 294 47.18 17.13 -0.57
CA LEU A 294 46.13 16.13 -0.76
C LEU A 294 44.77 16.74 -1.05
N TYR A 295 44.63 18.05 -0.88
CA TYR A 295 43.40 18.80 -1.07
C TYR A 295 43.30 19.37 -2.49
N ASP A 296 42.15 19.25 -3.13
CA ASP A 296 41.78 19.99 -4.35
C ASP A 296 40.33 20.49 -4.22
N PRO A 297 40.08 21.81 -4.11
CA PRO A 297 38.72 22.36 -3.96
C PRO A 297 37.81 22.11 -5.17
N LEU A 298 38.38 21.80 -6.34
CA LEU A 298 37.60 21.44 -7.53
C LEU A 298 37.41 19.94 -7.68
N PHE A 299 37.92 19.12 -6.75
CA PHE A 299 37.82 17.67 -6.78
C PHE A 299 38.40 17.04 -8.07
N LEU A 300 39.39 17.68 -8.69
CA LEU A 300 40.00 17.21 -9.94
C LEU A 300 41.30 16.42 -9.72
N GLY A 301 41.70 16.21 -8.46
CA GLY A 301 42.95 15.51 -8.11
C GLY A 301 44.21 16.23 -8.58
N ARG A 302 44.16 17.57 -8.70
CA ARG A 302 45.32 18.36 -9.15
C ARG A 302 46.40 18.41 -8.07
N LYS A 303 47.64 18.20 -8.50
CA LYS A 303 48.82 18.21 -7.62
C LYS A 303 49.47 19.59 -7.62
N ASN A 304 50.13 19.94 -6.51
CA ASN A 304 50.94 21.16 -6.34
C ASN A 304 50.18 22.48 -6.51
N LEU A 305 48.96 22.56 -5.97
CA LEU A 305 48.20 23.82 -5.94
C LEU A 305 48.83 24.82 -4.94
N GLU A 306 48.92 26.09 -5.33
CA GLU A 306 49.31 27.17 -4.41
C GLU A 306 48.13 27.54 -3.50
N GLN A 307 47.89 26.70 -2.48
CA GLN A 307 46.80 26.88 -1.51
C GLN A 307 47.23 26.48 -0.09
N GLY A 308 46.44 26.91 0.90
CA GLY A 308 46.61 26.52 2.30
C GLY A 308 45.94 25.18 2.62
N ASP A 309 46.21 24.67 3.83
CA ASP A 309 45.53 23.50 4.36
C ASP A 309 44.04 23.80 4.60
N LEU A 310 43.19 22.79 4.46
CA LEU A 310 41.76 22.92 4.75
C LEU A 310 41.47 22.46 6.18
N ASN A 311 40.99 23.38 7.01
CA ASN A 311 40.48 23.06 8.35
C ASN A 311 38.99 22.73 8.29
N VAL A 312 38.62 21.52 8.68
CA VAL A 312 37.24 21.03 8.66
C VAL A 312 36.76 20.76 10.08
N THR A 313 35.64 21.37 10.44
CA THR A 313 34.94 21.06 11.69
C THR A 313 34.16 19.75 11.55
N TYR A 314 34.46 18.79 12.41
CA TYR A 314 33.85 17.46 12.42
C TYR A 314 32.41 17.52 12.94
N LYS A 315 31.46 17.05 12.12
CA LYS A 315 30.04 17.06 12.48
C LYS A 315 29.63 15.73 13.11
N TYR A 316 29.95 15.55 14.40
CA TYR A 316 29.70 14.29 15.12
C TYR A 316 28.23 13.85 15.07
N ASP A 317 27.28 14.78 15.18
CA ASP A 317 25.85 14.46 15.18
C ASP A 317 25.37 13.85 13.85
N ILE A 318 26.11 14.08 12.76
CA ILE A 318 25.77 13.58 11.42
C ILE A 318 26.65 12.38 11.05
N TRP A 319 27.95 12.46 11.30
CA TRP A 319 28.92 11.45 10.85
C TRP A 319 29.13 10.32 11.87
N GLY A 320 28.75 10.54 13.13
CA GLY A 320 28.96 9.60 14.22
C GLY A 320 30.45 9.46 14.57
N CYS A 321 30.83 8.28 15.09
CA CYS A 321 32.21 8.04 15.49
C CYS A 321 33.14 7.74 14.30
N PRO A 322 34.34 8.35 14.22
CA PRO A 322 35.34 8.02 13.20
C PRO A 322 35.72 6.53 13.17
N LEU A 323 35.83 5.98 11.97
CA LEU A 323 36.37 4.65 11.74
C LEU A 323 37.90 4.69 11.77
N LEU A 324 38.51 3.66 12.34
CA LEU A 324 39.96 3.52 12.36
C LEU A 324 40.40 2.50 11.31
N PHE A 325 41.26 2.95 10.40
CA PHE A 325 41.87 2.13 9.38
C PHE A 325 43.38 2.16 9.50
N TYR A 326 44.00 1.04 9.16
CA TYR A 326 45.45 0.94 9.11
C TYR A 326 45.89 1.24 7.68
N TYR A 327 46.88 2.10 7.49
CA TYR A 327 47.27 2.62 6.17
C TYR A 327 47.73 1.52 5.19
N ASP A 328 48.26 0.39 5.69
CA ASP A 328 48.67 -0.76 4.87
C ASP A 328 47.51 -1.71 4.48
N LYS A 329 46.27 -1.44 4.91
CA LYS A 329 45.11 -2.27 4.58
C LYS A 329 43.96 -1.41 4.04
N PRO A 330 43.63 -1.53 2.74
CA PRO A 330 42.51 -0.80 2.16
C PRO A 330 41.21 -1.19 2.86
N TRP A 331 40.40 -0.20 3.18
CA TRP A 331 39.10 -0.46 3.79
C TRP A 331 38.07 -0.77 2.73
N LEU A 332 37.34 -1.87 2.93
CA LEU A 332 36.15 -2.22 2.18
C LEU A 332 34.96 -2.25 3.15
N PRO A 333 33.87 -1.53 2.87
CA PRO A 333 32.67 -1.58 3.71
C PRO A 333 32.05 -2.97 3.67
N GLU A 334 31.82 -3.54 4.86
CA GLU A 334 30.94 -4.69 5.02
C GLU A 334 29.53 -4.15 5.29
N LEU A 335 28.57 -4.57 4.47
CA LEU A 335 27.18 -4.14 4.56
C LEU A 335 26.33 -5.24 5.19
N GLU A 336 25.43 -4.84 6.08
CA GLU A 336 24.49 -5.74 6.76
C GLU A 336 23.06 -5.30 6.48
N LEU A 337 22.19 -6.25 6.14
CA LEU A 337 20.75 -6.03 6.08
C LEU A 337 20.17 -6.30 7.47
N TRP A 338 19.42 -5.33 7.97
CA TRP A 338 18.72 -5.41 9.25
C TRP A 338 17.22 -5.26 9.03
N ASP A 339 16.42 -6.07 9.71
CA ASP A 339 14.97 -5.98 9.75
C ASP A 339 14.49 -5.96 11.20
N ASP A 340 13.79 -4.90 11.60
CA ASP A 340 13.30 -4.70 12.97
C ASP A 340 14.40 -4.91 14.04
N ASP A 341 15.56 -4.27 13.80
CA ASP A 341 16.77 -4.38 14.63
C ASP A 341 17.34 -5.80 14.79
N LYS A 342 17.01 -6.71 13.87
CA LYS A 342 17.63 -8.03 13.78
C LYS A 342 18.49 -8.11 12.53
N PHE A 343 19.70 -8.61 12.70
CA PHE A 343 20.57 -8.96 11.58
C PHE A 343 19.90 -10.04 10.73
N VAL A 344 19.84 -9.81 9.41
CA VAL A 344 19.31 -10.75 8.42
C VAL A 344 20.46 -11.43 7.70
N GLU A 345 21.29 -10.65 7.00
CA GLU A 345 22.40 -11.17 6.20
C GLU A 345 23.46 -10.09 5.91
N HIS A 346 24.62 -10.54 5.43
CA HIS A 346 25.60 -9.65 4.80
C HIS A 346 25.21 -9.40 3.35
N VAL A 347 25.20 -8.13 2.95
CA VAL A 347 24.79 -7.73 1.60
C VAL A 347 26.02 -7.58 0.72
N SER A 348 26.06 -8.35 -0.36
CA SER A 348 27.00 -8.14 -1.46
C SER A 348 26.41 -7.11 -2.42
N ALA A 349 26.89 -5.87 -2.34
CA ALA A 349 26.47 -4.80 -3.23
C ALA A 349 27.67 -3.99 -3.69
N ASP A 350 27.56 -3.43 -4.89
CA ASP A 350 28.48 -2.40 -5.36
C ASP A 350 28.20 -1.09 -4.63
N PHE A 351 29.25 -0.34 -4.36
CA PHE A 351 29.15 0.97 -3.72
C PHE A 351 30.07 1.96 -4.42
N VAL A 352 29.66 3.22 -4.40
CA VAL A 352 30.49 4.35 -4.83
C VAL A 352 30.98 5.05 -3.58
N LEU A 353 32.29 5.20 -3.45
CA LEU A 353 32.89 6.04 -2.43
C LEU A 353 33.16 7.42 -3.03
N HIS A 354 32.64 8.46 -2.40
CA HIS A 354 32.98 9.84 -2.73
C HIS A 354 33.54 10.56 -1.51
N GLU A 355 34.47 11.46 -1.74
CA GLU A 355 35.01 12.32 -0.70
C GLU A 355 34.32 13.70 -0.77
N ILE A 356 34.10 14.32 0.39
CA ILE A 356 33.25 15.52 0.53
C ILE A 356 34.04 16.82 0.74
N ASN A 357 35.34 16.74 1.01
CA ASN A 357 36.22 17.88 1.31
C ASN A 357 37.32 18.12 0.25
N GLY A 358 37.33 17.39 -0.87
CA GLY A 358 38.32 17.49 -1.94
C GLY A 358 39.62 16.72 -1.71
N MET A 359 39.67 15.71 -0.84
CA MET A 359 40.85 14.84 -0.73
C MET A 359 40.93 13.89 -1.92
N HIS A 360 42.14 13.60 -2.41
CA HIS A 360 42.35 12.69 -3.55
C HIS A 360 43.37 11.57 -3.26
N ASN A 361 43.48 11.16 -1.99
CA ASN A 361 44.40 10.11 -1.52
C ASN A 361 43.74 8.73 -1.38
N TYR A 362 42.67 8.48 -2.14
CA TYR A 362 41.98 7.20 -2.23
C TYR A 362 41.91 6.78 -3.69
N ASP A 363 42.01 5.47 -3.94
CA ASP A 363 41.92 4.90 -5.28
C ASP A 363 41.32 3.50 -5.21
N TYR A 364 40.85 3.00 -6.34
CA TYR A 364 40.38 1.64 -6.48
C TYR A 364 41.55 0.66 -6.48
N LEU A 365 41.32 -0.55 -5.97
CA LEU A 365 42.35 -1.59 -5.90
C LEU A 365 42.65 -2.24 -7.26
N LEU A 366 41.72 -2.12 -8.21
CA LEU A 366 41.77 -2.72 -9.52
C LEU A 366 41.57 -1.64 -10.58
N THR A 367 42.35 -1.72 -11.64
CA THR A 367 42.08 -0.99 -12.88
C THR A 367 40.88 -1.59 -13.61
N GLU A 368 40.28 -0.85 -14.55
CA GLU A 368 39.15 -1.35 -15.36
C GLU A 368 39.50 -2.65 -16.12
N VAL A 369 40.76 -2.79 -16.53
CA VAL A 369 41.26 -3.98 -17.23
C VAL A 369 41.34 -5.18 -16.28
N GLU A 370 41.86 -4.97 -15.06
CA GLU A 370 41.98 -6.03 -14.04
C GLU A 370 40.61 -6.43 -13.48
N ALA A 371 39.66 -5.49 -13.42
CA ALA A 371 38.28 -5.74 -13.07
C ALA A 371 37.47 -6.35 -14.22
N ASN A 372 38.04 -6.55 -15.41
CA ASN A 372 37.36 -7.08 -16.59
C ASN A 372 36.05 -6.33 -16.92
N CYS A 373 36.11 -5.00 -16.85
CA CYS A 373 34.98 -4.12 -17.15
C CYS A 373 34.54 -4.27 -18.61
N LEU A 374 33.22 -4.33 -18.84
CA LEU A 374 32.65 -4.36 -20.19
C LEU A 374 32.39 -2.94 -20.74
N SER A 375 32.28 -1.96 -19.85
CA SER A 375 32.15 -0.54 -20.16
C SER A 375 33.07 0.30 -19.27
N GLU A 376 33.36 1.52 -19.71
CA GLU A 376 34.16 2.46 -18.92
C GLU A 376 33.46 2.77 -17.60
N ALA A 377 34.19 2.72 -16.49
CA ALA A 377 33.65 3.00 -15.18
C ALA A 377 33.24 4.48 -15.08
N GLN A 378 32.15 4.74 -14.37
CA GLN A 378 31.72 6.12 -14.13
C GLN A 378 32.78 6.84 -13.29
N ASN A 379 33.25 7.98 -13.78
CA ASN A 379 34.26 8.77 -13.10
C ASN A 379 33.71 10.10 -12.60
N TRP A 380 34.38 10.63 -11.57
CA TRP A 380 34.00 11.83 -10.86
C TRP A 380 33.94 13.06 -11.76
N THR A 381 34.94 13.25 -12.62
CA THR A 381 35.03 14.38 -13.54
C THR A 381 33.88 14.42 -14.54
N LYS A 382 33.48 13.28 -15.10
CA LYS A 382 32.35 13.19 -16.04
C LYS A 382 31.02 13.40 -15.34
N GLN A 383 30.84 12.88 -14.13
CA GLN A 383 29.58 13.06 -13.42
C GLN A 383 29.36 14.48 -12.91
N LEU A 384 30.42 15.16 -12.45
CA LEU A 384 30.31 16.58 -12.11
C LEU A 384 30.04 17.49 -13.33
N ALA A 385 30.50 17.10 -14.52
CA ALA A 385 30.19 17.85 -15.74
C ALA A 385 28.70 17.79 -16.09
N ASN A 386 28.04 16.67 -15.81
CA ASN A 386 26.62 16.46 -16.06
C ASN A 386 25.73 16.98 -14.93
N PHE A 387 26.21 16.91 -13.69
CA PHE A 387 25.49 17.32 -12.48
C PHE A 387 26.37 18.29 -11.67
N PRO A 388 26.43 19.58 -12.04
CA PRO A 388 27.24 20.56 -11.32
C PRO A 388 26.65 20.76 -9.90
N GLY A 389 27.38 20.33 -8.87
CA GLY A 389 26.89 20.37 -7.49
C GLY A 389 27.66 19.45 -6.54
N SER A 390 26.98 19.03 -5.46
CA SER A 390 27.55 18.12 -4.45
C SER A 390 27.53 16.65 -4.93
N PRO A 391 28.45 15.80 -4.42
CA PRO A 391 28.49 14.36 -4.73
C PRO A 391 27.17 13.61 -4.57
N ASP A 392 26.39 14.01 -3.57
CA ASP A 392 25.13 13.36 -3.19
C ASP A 392 24.05 13.49 -4.28
N ILE A 393 24.25 14.41 -5.24
CA ILE A 393 23.37 14.65 -6.38
C ILE A 393 23.91 14.00 -7.65
N ALA A 394 25.25 13.87 -7.77
CA ALA A 394 25.92 13.39 -8.96
C ALA A 394 25.71 11.88 -9.19
N TRP A 395 25.67 11.08 -8.11
CA TRP A 395 25.30 9.67 -8.16
C TRP A 395 24.00 9.42 -7.38
N THR A 396 23.04 8.85 -8.09
CA THR A 396 21.75 8.40 -7.58
C THR A 396 21.55 6.95 -7.99
N ARG A 397 20.62 6.26 -7.32
CA ARG A 397 20.21 4.90 -7.71
C ARG A 397 19.71 4.76 -9.15
N TYR A 398 19.37 5.88 -9.80
CA TYR A 398 18.81 5.90 -11.16
C TYR A 398 19.84 6.18 -12.24
N ASN A 399 20.98 6.78 -11.89
CA ASN A 399 22.02 7.14 -12.86
C ASN A 399 23.34 6.39 -12.66
N TYR A 400 23.48 5.63 -11.57
CA TYR A 400 24.60 4.72 -11.39
C TYR A 400 24.49 3.55 -12.38
N ILE A 401 25.58 3.30 -13.12
CA ILE A 401 25.67 2.20 -14.08
C ILE A 401 26.88 1.35 -13.68
N ASN A 402 26.62 0.07 -13.40
CA ASN A 402 27.69 -0.88 -13.14
C ASN A 402 28.44 -1.21 -14.46
N TYR A 403 29.76 -1.11 -14.41
CA TYR A 403 30.70 -1.35 -15.52
C TYR A 403 30.75 -2.81 -16.03
N HIS A 404 30.16 -3.76 -15.28
CA HIS A 404 30.02 -5.17 -15.68
C HIS A 404 28.78 -5.45 -16.54
N ILE A 405 27.87 -4.50 -16.75
CA ILE A 405 26.61 -4.78 -17.44
C ILE A 405 26.72 -4.47 -18.94
N ASN A 406 26.88 -5.54 -19.71
CA ASN A 406 26.32 -5.62 -21.05
C ASN A 406 24.80 -5.80 -20.89
N ILE A 407 23.99 -4.95 -21.51
CA ILE A 407 22.60 -5.31 -21.80
C ILE A 407 22.68 -6.46 -22.80
N SER A 408 22.70 -7.69 -22.29
CA SER A 408 22.50 -8.89 -23.10
C SER A 408 21.73 -9.90 -22.28
N PHE A 409 20.42 -9.91 -22.50
CA PHE A 409 19.67 -11.16 -22.54
C PHE A 409 20.49 -12.20 -23.32
N ARG A 410 20.79 -13.33 -22.71
CA ARG A 410 20.97 -14.60 -23.43
C ARG A 410 20.75 -15.74 -22.45
N THR A 411 19.51 -16.24 -22.51
CA THR A 411 19.11 -17.61 -22.22
C THR A 411 20.12 -18.61 -22.77
N ILE A 412 20.47 -19.61 -21.97
CA ILE A 412 20.05 -21.00 -22.20
C ILE A 412 19.54 -21.55 -20.86
#